data_AF-A0A3M1VR60-F1
#
_entry.id   AF-A0A3M1VR60-F1
#
_cell.length_a   1.000
_cell.length_b   1.000
_cell.length_c   1.000
_cell.angle_alpha   90.00
_cell.angle_beta   90.00
_cell.angle_gamma   90.00
#
_symmetry.space_group_name_H-M   'P 1'
#
loop_
_entity.id
_entity.type
_entity.pdbx_description
1 polymer ?
#
loop_
_entity_poly.entity_id
_entity_poly.type
_entity_poly.pdbx_seq_one_letter_code
_entity_poly.pdbx_strand_id
1 'polypeptide(L)'
;MAETALARAEALRQSGRYAEAAELFRSILEELDHPDILCGLANCLRHLGKPEEALELLEGVRSRLPRHEWARREWVWAVYKARLAPAVAVGDVRAATEAARSILDAGAEGLARKRACLAAARAARTRKKWSVALEWTSQLDPEELDASPRHHLGKTLPSEREQWAMLHVRSLLETGRHDEAVKAAERELSHWPNQPHLRRWRAVALARLGQVEEALQELDDLCARAGEWYNFDALAEVAESAGEIERALGAAARALCGKEPLPSKVNVLERFARLSLAAGSAEDAFVSARLAEVLRKERNWPVRESLRTLVRTASAACRVDALPAGKQALLRRARAAWERRRSAGRPRSNGVVVDYKDGRRFAFIRNDAGERIFVMASDLPAAARRVGAEVSFALEPSFDRKRNRRSVRATDVRLRSAEAETEGSEPGGTARKAASERATRPARRLGIRRSEGPADGERPDQGRQGRLDL
;
A
#
# COMPACT_ATOMS: atom_id res chain seq x y z
N MET A 1 -11.91 14.07 59.48
CA MET A 1 -10.54 13.87 58.97
C MET A 1 -10.54 12.99 57.72
N ALA A 2 -11.20 11.82 57.73
CA ALA A 2 -11.30 10.96 56.55
C ALA A 2 -12.01 11.62 55.35
N GLU A 3 -13.14 12.34 55.57
CA GLU A 3 -13.87 13.03 54.50
C GLU A 3 -13.06 14.14 53.82
N THR A 4 -12.28 14.91 54.60
CA THR A 4 -11.42 15.98 54.08
C THR A 4 -10.21 15.40 53.33
N ALA A 5 -9.66 14.27 53.79
CA ALA A 5 -8.60 13.54 53.10
C ALA A 5 -9.08 12.93 51.78
N LEU A 6 -10.29 12.35 51.75
CA LEU A 6 -10.90 11.78 50.55
C LEU A 6 -11.18 12.84 49.48
N ALA A 7 -11.75 13.98 49.86
CA ALA A 7 -11.98 15.09 48.94
C ALA A 7 -10.66 15.60 48.32
N ARG A 8 -9.59 15.66 49.13
CA ARG A 8 -8.24 16.03 48.65
C ARG A 8 -7.67 14.99 47.69
N ALA A 9 -7.77 13.70 48.01
CA ALA A 9 -7.30 12.61 47.14
C ALA A 9 -8.00 12.64 45.78
N GLU A 10 -9.32 12.88 45.79
CA GLU A 10 -10.12 12.99 44.57
C GLU A 10 -9.76 14.22 43.73
N ALA A 11 -9.52 15.37 44.36
CA ALA A 11 -9.05 16.58 43.66
C ALA A 11 -7.66 16.37 43.01
N LEU A 12 -6.75 15.66 43.70
CA LEU A 12 -5.44 15.30 43.15
C LEU A 12 -5.58 14.34 41.96
N ARG A 13 -6.48 13.35 42.05
CA ARG A 13 -6.78 12.41 40.95
C ARG A 13 -7.32 13.14 39.72
N GLN A 14 -8.28 14.05 39.91
CA GLN A 14 -8.89 14.83 38.82
C GLN A 14 -7.91 15.81 38.17
N SER A 15 -6.94 16.33 38.93
CA SER A 15 -5.85 17.17 38.41
C SER A 15 -4.67 16.40 37.81
N GLY A 16 -4.74 15.06 37.77
CA GLY A 16 -3.70 14.20 37.18
C GLY A 16 -2.48 13.97 38.08
N ARG A 17 -2.51 14.40 39.34
CA ARG A 17 -1.45 14.16 40.34
C ARG A 17 -1.61 12.77 40.96
N TYR A 18 -1.51 11.75 40.10
CA TYR A 18 -1.86 10.37 40.45
C TYR A 18 -0.99 9.75 41.55
N ALA A 19 0.29 10.13 41.65
CA ALA A 19 1.19 9.62 42.68
C ALA A 19 0.74 10.03 44.09
N GLU A 20 0.52 11.32 44.29
CA GLU A 20 0.06 11.88 45.57
C GLU A 20 -1.37 11.44 45.91
N ALA A 21 -2.25 11.37 44.90
CA ALA A 21 -3.59 10.81 45.09
C ALA A 21 -3.53 9.35 45.57
N ALA A 22 -2.66 8.52 44.97
CA ALA A 22 -2.51 7.12 45.37
C ALA A 22 -1.97 6.97 46.80
N GLU A 23 -1.04 7.82 47.23
CA GLU A 23 -0.56 7.84 48.63
C GLU A 23 -1.69 8.17 49.61
N LEU A 24 -2.47 9.21 49.33
CA LEU A 24 -3.61 9.56 50.18
C LEU A 24 -4.68 8.46 50.17
N PHE A 25 -5.01 7.87 49.03
CA PHE A 25 -5.97 6.76 48.99
C PHE A 25 -5.50 5.56 49.81
N ARG A 26 -4.20 5.20 49.76
CA ARG A 26 -3.64 4.13 50.60
C ARG A 26 -3.76 4.46 52.10
N SER A 27 -3.43 5.68 52.49
CA SER A 27 -3.57 6.13 53.89
C SER A 27 -5.02 6.05 54.37
N ILE A 28 -5.99 6.42 53.54
CA ILE A 28 -7.41 6.33 53.93
C ILE A 28 -7.85 4.86 54.06
N LEU A 29 -7.34 3.96 53.20
CA LEU A 29 -7.66 2.52 53.25
C LEU A 29 -7.13 1.80 54.50
N GLU A 30 -6.15 2.37 55.20
CA GLU A 30 -5.70 1.84 56.51
C GLU A 30 -6.78 1.96 57.58
N GLU A 31 -7.62 2.99 57.50
CA GLU A 31 -8.69 3.27 58.46
C GLU A 31 -10.08 2.83 57.96
N LEU A 32 -10.29 2.80 56.63
CA LEU A 32 -11.59 2.56 56.01
C LEU A 32 -11.48 1.74 54.71
N ASP A 33 -11.83 0.46 54.76
CA ASP A 33 -11.99 -0.38 53.56
C ASP A 33 -13.29 0.00 52.82
N HIS A 34 -13.17 0.75 51.73
CA HIS A 34 -14.31 1.19 50.93
C HIS A 34 -14.08 0.98 49.42
N PRO A 35 -15.04 0.38 48.68
CA PRO A 35 -14.93 0.09 47.25
C PRO A 35 -14.55 1.29 46.37
N ASP A 36 -15.14 2.46 46.61
CA ASP A 36 -14.85 3.67 45.81
C ASP A 36 -13.42 4.17 46.01
N ILE A 37 -12.85 3.99 47.21
CA ILE A 37 -11.47 4.38 47.52
C ILE A 37 -10.50 3.43 46.81
N LEU A 38 -10.80 2.13 46.82
CA LEU A 38 -10.08 1.13 46.02
C LEU A 38 -10.16 1.44 44.51
N CYS A 39 -11.32 1.88 44.00
CA CYS A 39 -11.47 2.30 42.61
C CYS A 39 -10.64 3.55 42.28
N GLY A 40 -10.63 4.55 43.18
CA GLY A 40 -9.79 5.75 43.07
C GLY A 40 -8.29 5.42 43.03
N LEU A 41 -7.83 4.53 43.91
CA LEU A 41 -6.46 4.02 43.93
C LEU A 41 -6.12 3.25 42.65
N ALA A 42 -6.99 2.34 42.22
CA ALA A 42 -6.79 1.55 40.99
C ALA A 42 -6.73 2.43 39.74
N ASN A 43 -7.56 3.48 39.67
CA ASN A 43 -7.49 4.50 38.62
C ASN A 43 -6.09 5.16 38.60
N CYS A 44 -5.59 5.60 39.77
CA CYS A 44 -4.26 6.20 39.88
C CYS A 44 -3.15 5.24 39.46
N LEU A 45 -3.17 3.99 39.94
CA LEU A 45 -2.19 2.95 39.58
C LEU A 45 -2.14 2.69 38.08
N ARG A 46 -3.30 2.63 37.41
CA ARG A 46 -3.38 2.48 35.95
C ARG A 46 -2.71 3.64 35.20
N HIS A 47 -2.82 4.87 35.71
CA HIS A 47 -2.16 6.05 35.13
C HIS A 47 -0.66 6.13 35.46
N LEU A 48 -0.23 5.53 36.57
CA LEU A 48 1.18 5.41 36.97
C LEU A 48 1.92 4.25 36.27
N GLY A 49 1.28 3.53 35.35
CA GLY A 49 1.90 2.40 34.64
C GLY A 49 1.97 1.11 35.46
N LYS A 50 1.12 0.97 36.49
CA LYS A 50 0.97 -0.23 37.33
C LYS A 50 -0.41 -0.89 37.15
N PRO A 51 -0.81 -1.29 35.93
CA PRO A 51 -2.16 -1.77 35.68
C PRO A 51 -2.42 -3.18 36.25
N GLU A 52 -1.39 -3.98 36.51
CA GLU A 52 -1.50 -5.28 37.20
C GLU A 52 -1.90 -5.09 38.68
N GLU A 53 -1.22 -4.19 39.41
CA GLU A 53 -1.61 -3.84 40.78
C GLU A 53 -3.06 -3.30 40.83
N ALA A 54 -3.45 -2.50 39.83
CA ALA A 54 -4.82 -2.01 39.72
C ALA A 54 -5.83 -3.14 39.52
N LEU A 55 -5.49 -4.17 38.73
CA LEU A 55 -6.37 -5.32 38.49
C LEU A 55 -6.59 -6.15 39.75
N GLU A 56 -5.53 -6.44 40.50
CA GLU A 56 -5.61 -7.23 41.74
C GLU A 56 -6.58 -6.57 42.74
N LEU A 57 -6.48 -5.25 42.92
CA LEU A 57 -7.42 -4.49 43.77
C LEU A 57 -8.86 -4.59 43.27
N LEU A 58 -9.07 -4.42 41.95
CA LEU A 58 -10.40 -4.40 41.35
C LEU A 58 -11.06 -5.79 41.30
N GLU A 59 -10.29 -6.87 41.20
CA GLU A 59 -10.77 -8.25 41.33
C GLU A 59 -11.26 -8.52 42.76
N GLY A 60 -10.55 -8.00 43.76
CA GLY A 60 -10.99 -8.00 45.16
C GLY A 60 -12.35 -7.31 45.33
N VAL A 61 -12.56 -6.14 44.70
CA VAL A 61 -13.85 -5.43 44.77
C VAL A 61 -14.95 -6.18 44.00
N ARG A 62 -14.66 -6.67 42.79
CA ARG A 62 -15.65 -7.35 41.94
C ARG A 62 -16.15 -8.67 42.52
N SER A 63 -15.30 -9.40 43.24
CA SER A 63 -15.70 -10.66 43.90
C SER A 63 -16.72 -10.42 45.02
N ARG A 64 -16.57 -9.31 45.76
CA ARG A 64 -17.49 -8.91 46.84
C ARG A 64 -18.74 -8.19 46.31
N LEU A 65 -18.57 -7.34 45.30
CA LEU A 65 -19.61 -6.45 44.76
C LEU A 65 -19.69 -6.49 43.22
N PRO A 66 -20.25 -7.56 42.62
CA PRO A 66 -20.28 -7.73 41.15
C PRO A 66 -21.07 -6.65 40.39
N ARG A 67 -21.99 -5.95 41.09
CA ARG A 67 -22.83 -4.89 40.52
C ARG A 67 -22.27 -3.48 40.68
N HIS A 68 -21.09 -3.33 41.29
CA HIS A 68 -20.48 -2.01 41.49
C HIS A 68 -20.02 -1.40 40.16
N GLU A 69 -20.66 -0.33 39.72
CA GLU A 69 -20.47 0.23 38.38
C GLU A 69 -19.07 0.82 38.17
N TRP A 70 -18.57 1.60 39.14
CA TRP A 70 -17.24 2.20 39.01
C TRP A 70 -16.13 1.14 38.94
N ALA A 71 -16.14 0.17 39.87
CA ALA A 71 -15.22 -0.97 39.85
C ALA A 71 -15.22 -1.72 38.51
N ARG A 72 -16.41 -1.98 37.94
CA ARG A 72 -16.54 -2.60 36.61
C ARG A 72 -15.88 -1.76 35.51
N ARG A 73 -16.15 -0.45 35.48
CA ARG A 73 -15.59 0.48 34.50
C ARG A 73 -14.08 0.60 34.60
N GLU A 74 -13.52 0.72 35.81
CA GLU A 74 -12.07 0.77 35.99
C GLU A 74 -11.42 -0.56 35.65
N TRP A 75 -12.06 -1.69 35.99
CA TRP A 75 -11.53 -3.02 35.65
C TRP A 75 -11.38 -3.18 34.14
N VAL A 76 -12.36 -2.72 33.35
CA VAL A 76 -12.30 -2.75 31.88
C VAL A 76 -11.04 -2.03 31.37
N TRP A 77 -10.74 -0.83 31.88
CA TRP A 77 -9.56 -0.08 31.48
C TRP A 77 -8.25 -0.68 32.01
N ALA A 78 -8.29 -1.29 33.19
CA ALA A 78 -7.15 -1.99 33.76
C ALA A 78 -6.80 -3.23 32.93
N VAL A 79 -7.78 -4.05 32.52
CA VAL A 79 -7.57 -5.18 31.60
C VAL A 79 -7.04 -4.70 30.25
N TYR A 80 -7.59 -3.61 29.72
CA TYR A 80 -7.10 -3.04 28.47
C TYR A 80 -5.60 -2.74 28.55
N LYS A 81 -5.16 -2.10 29.64
CA LYS A 81 -3.76 -1.67 29.84
C LYS A 81 -2.81 -2.81 30.21
N ALA A 82 -3.21 -3.71 31.10
CA ALA A 82 -2.35 -4.80 31.60
C ALA A 82 -2.27 -5.99 30.64
N ARG A 83 -3.35 -6.27 29.89
CA ARG A 83 -3.49 -7.51 29.12
C ARG A 83 -3.61 -7.25 27.62
N LEU A 84 -4.61 -6.46 27.21
CA LEU A 84 -4.93 -6.31 25.78
C LEU A 84 -3.84 -5.56 25.00
N ALA A 85 -3.47 -4.36 25.45
CA ALA A 85 -2.48 -3.54 24.75
C ALA A 85 -1.10 -4.24 24.66
N PRO A 86 -0.56 -4.86 25.73
CA PRO A 86 0.67 -5.65 25.64
C PRO A 86 0.57 -6.83 24.65
N ALA A 87 -0.55 -7.57 24.68
CA ALA A 87 -0.78 -8.69 23.75
C ALA A 87 -0.79 -8.22 22.29
N VAL A 88 -1.43 -7.08 22.00
CA VAL A 88 -1.43 -6.46 20.67
C VAL A 88 -0.02 -6.05 20.25
N ALA A 89 0.77 -5.47 21.16
CA ALA A 89 2.13 -4.99 20.88
C ALA A 89 3.09 -6.11 20.45
N VAL A 90 2.92 -7.33 21.00
CA VAL A 90 3.70 -8.53 20.61
C VAL A 90 3.02 -9.37 19.52
N GLY A 91 1.80 -8.98 19.11
CA GLY A 91 0.99 -9.69 18.14
C GLY A 91 0.51 -11.06 18.62
N ASP A 92 0.30 -11.23 19.93
CA ASP A 92 -0.33 -12.41 20.50
C ASP A 92 -1.86 -12.31 20.31
N VAL A 93 -2.33 -12.99 19.25
CA VAL A 93 -3.75 -12.97 18.86
C VAL A 93 -4.62 -13.64 19.92
N ARG A 94 -4.11 -14.70 20.58
CA ARG A 94 -4.90 -15.45 21.57
C ARG A 94 -5.11 -14.61 22.81
N ALA A 95 -4.02 -14.11 23.40
CA ALA A 95 -4.11 -13.26 24.58
C ALA A 95 -4.91 -11.97 24.32
N ALA A 96 -4.76 -11.36 23.14
CA ALA A 96 -5.54 -10.20 22.76
C ALA A 96 -7.05 -10.52 22.65
N THR A 97 -7.39 -11.68 22.07
CA THR A 97 -8.80 -12.11 21.95
C THR A 97 -9.41 -12.41 23.32
N GLU A 98 -8.68 -13.12 24.19
CA GLU A 98 -9.12 -13.44 25.55
C GLU A 98 -9.35 -12.15 26.38
N ALA A 99 -8.40 -11.21 26.35
CA ALA A 99 -8.53 -9.95 27.08
C ALA A 99 -9.64 -9.03 26.52
N ALA A 100 -9.80 -8.97 25.20
CA ALA A 100 -10.89 -8.20 24.61
C ALA A 100 -12.26 -8.82 24.92
N ARG A 101 -12.35 -10.16 24.96
CA ARG A 101 -13.59 -10.86 25.31
C ARG A 101 -13.96 -10.63 26.77
N SER A 102 -13.00 -10.72 27.68
CA SER A 102 -13.26 -10.42 29.09
C SER A 102 -13.72 -8.97 29.32
N ILE A 103 -13.24 -8.01 28.51
CA ILE A 103 -13.74 -6.63 28.51
C ILE A 103 -15.22 -6.56 28.08
N LEU A 104 -15.60 -7.28 27.01
CA LEU A 104 -17.00 -7.30 26.56
C LEU A 104 -17.92 -8.01 27.54
N ASP A 105 -17.49 -9.15 28.08
CA ASP A 105 -18.24 -9.93 29.08
C ASP A 105 -18.46 -9.14 30.37
N ALA A 106 -17.59 -8.18 30.67
CA ALA A 106 -17.76 -7.22 31.76
C ALA A 106 -18.77 -6.10 31.44
N GLY A 107 -19.46 -6.13 30.31
CA GLY A 107 -20.46 -5.14 29.92
C GLY A 107 -19.86 -3.80 29.48
N ALA A 108 -18.68 -3.82 28.84
CA ALA A 108 -18.09 -2.60 28.30
C ALA A 108 -18.93 -2.02 27.16
N GLU A 109 -19.16 -0.72 27.20
CA GLU A 109 -19.93 0.04 26.20
C GLU A 109 -19.11 1.21 25.63
N GLY A 110 -19.63 1.83 24.58
CA GLY A 110 -19.06 3.03 23.94
C GLY A 110 -17.57 2.89 23.60
N LEU A 111 -16.76 3.83 24.09
CA LEU A 111 -15.34 3.90 23.77
C LEU A 111 -14.55 2.64 24.16
N ALA A 112 -14.85 2.03 25.31
CA ALA A 112 -14.11 0.87 25.79
C ALA A 112 -14.35 -0.36 24.89
N ARG A 113 -15.62 -0.63 24.55
CA ARG A 113 -16.02 -1.67 23.59
C ARG A 113 -15.32 -1.48 22.25
N LYS A 114 -15.41 -0.27 21.71
CA LYS A 114 -14.81 0.09 20.42
C LYS A 114 -13.31 -0.17 20.39
N ARG A 115 -12.58 0.33 21.40
CA ARG A 115 -11.13 0.14 21.49
C ARG A 115 -10.75 -1.33 21.66
N ALA A 116 -11.49 -2.09 22.45
CA ALA A 116 -11.23 -3.51 22.64
C ALA A 116 -11.36 -4.30 21.32
N CYS A 117 -12.47 -4.10 20.60
CA CYS A 117 -12.72 -4.77 19.33
C CYS A 117 -11.67 -4.39 18.26
N LEU A 118 -11.39 -3.10 18.08
CA LEU A 118 -10.38 -2.65 17.11
C LEU A 118 -8.97 -3.12 17.47
N ALA A 119 -8.62 -3.20 18.75
CA ALA A 119 -7.34 -3.73 19.21
C ALA A 119 -7.19 -5.22 18.88
N ALA A 120 -8.17 -6.05 19.24
CA ALA A 120 -8.14 -7.48 18.93
C ALA A 120 -8.14 -7.75 17.42
N ALA A 121 -8.95 -7.03 16.65
CA ALA A 121 -8.96 -7.13 15.19
C ALA A 121 -7.59 -6.74 14.57
N ARG A 122 -6.94 -5.69 15.08
CA ARG A 122 -5.60 -5.28 14.65
C ARG A 122 -4.54 -6.34 14.98
N ALA A 123 -4.58 -6.93 16.18
CA ALA A 123 -3.69 -8.03 16.54
C ALA A 123 -3.84 -9.21 15.56
N ALA A 124 -5.08 -9.64 15.31
CA ALA A 124 -5.40 -10.72 14.37
C ALA A 124 -4.89 -10.44 12.94
N ARG A 125 -5.05 -9.20 12.46
CA ARG A 125 -4.55 -8.73 11.16
C ARG A 125 -3.05 -8.92 11.00
N THR A 126 -2.25 -8.63 12.03
CA THR A 126 -0.77 -8.75 11.94
C THR A 126 -0.31 -10.18 11.66
N ARG A 127 -1.06 -11.18 12.16
CA ARG A 127 -0.80 -12.61 11.94
C ARG A 127 -1.66 -13.20 10.82
N LYS A 128 -2.34 -12.36 10.04
CA LYS A 128 -3.26 -12.76 8.95
C LYS A 128 -4.35 -13.74 9.41
N LYS A 129 -4.81 -13.62 10.65
CA LYS A 129 -5.92 -14.40 11.19
C LYS A 129 -7.25 -13.71 10.87
N TRP A 130 -7.60 -13.74 9.58
CA TRP A 130 -8.70 -12.95 9.04
C TRP A 130 -10.08 -13.33 9.60
N SER A 131 -10.31 -14.59 9.95
CA SER A 131 -11.55 -15.01 10.63
C SER A 131 -11.74 -14.32 11.98
N VAL A 132 -10.66 -14.21 12.78
CA VAL A 132 -10.68 -13.52 14.07
C VAL A 132 -10.82 -12.01 13.87
N ALA A 133 -10.13 -11.43 12.88
CA ALA A 133 -10.30 -10.02 12.55
C ALA A 133 -11.74 -9.70 12.12
N LEU A 134 -12.38 -10.59 11.36
CA LEU A 134 -13.77 -10.46 10.96
C LEU A 134 -14.69 -10.51 12.19
N GLU A 135 -14.55 -11.52 13.06
CA GLU A 135 -15.32 -11.65 14.30
C GLU A 135 -15.36 -10.32 15.07
N TRP A 136 -14.21 -9.71 15.31
CA TRP A 136 -14.11 -8.47 16.07
C TRP A 136 -14.60 -7.23 15.33
N THR A 137 -14.38 -7.14 14.01
CA THR A 137 -14.90 -6.00 13.24
C THR A 137 -16.42 -6.03 13.08
N SER A 138 -17.03 -7.22 13.06
CA SER A 138 -18.48 -7.41 13.01
C SER A 138 -19.20 -7.04 14.33
N GLN A 139 -18.45 -6.83 15.43
CA GLN A 139 -19.02 -6.39 16.71
C GLN A 139 -19.28 -4.89 16.80
N LEU A 140 -18.92 -4.14 15.75
CA LEU A 140 -18.96 -2.68 15.71
C LEU A 140 -19.99 -2.19 14.70
N ASP A 141 -20.77 -1.18 15.08
CA ASP A 141 -21.56 -0.41 14.13
C ASP A 141 -20.67 0.66 13.48
N PRO A 142 -20.50 0.66 12.14
CA PRO A 142 -19.73 1.70 11.45
C PRO A 142 -20.25 3.12 11.67
N GLU A 143 -21.54 3.32 11.99
CA GLU A 143 -22.09 4.65 12.23
C GLU A 143 -21.65 5.25 13.58
N GLU A 144 -21.16 4.42 14.51
CA GLU A 144 -20.58 4.87 15.79
C GLU A 144 -19.08 5.21 15.69
N LEU A 145 -18.47 4.98 14.52
CA LEU A 145 -17.05 5.22 14.26
C LEU A 145 -16.84 6.62 13.67
N ASP A 146 -15.81 7.32 14.15
CA ASP A 146 -15.49 8.66 13.63
C ASP A 146 -15.06 8.58 12.17
N ALA A 147 -15.78 9.28 11.29
CA ALA A 147 -15.53 9.37 9.86
C ALA A 147 -14.58 10.53 9.49
N SER A 148 -14.23 11.39 10.44
CA SER A 148 -13.38 12.55 10.23
C SER A 148 -11.93 12.14 9.98
N PRO A 149 -11.26 12.68 8.93
CA PRO A 149 -9.85 12.44 8.72
C PRO A 149 -9.02 12.92 9.91
N ARG A 150 -7.97 12.17 10.25
CA ARG A 150 -7.08 12.54 11.36
C ARG A 150 -5.86 13.26 10.82
N HIS A 151 -5.36 14.26 11.53
CA HIS A 151 -4.14 14.97 11.15
C HIS A 151 -3.01 14.60 12.11
N HIS A 152 -1.91 14.07 11.58
CA HIS A 152 -0.74 13.73 12.38
C HIS A 152 0.54 14.09 11.62
N LEU A 153 1.39 14.93 12.23
CA LEU A 153 2.67 15.37 11.66
C LEU A 153 2.54 15.90 10.22
N GLY A 154 1.51 16.72 9.97
CA GLY A 154 1.23 17.30 8.65
C GLY A 154 0.69 16.31 7.60
N LYS A 155 0.41 15.07 7.98
CA LYS A 155 -0.21 14.05 7.10
C LYS A 155 -1.66 13.83 7.50
N THR A 156 -2.52 13.76 6.49
CA THR A 156 -3.89 13.28 6.65
C THR A 156 -3.86 11.76 6.73
N LEU A 157 -4.36 11.22 7.83
CA LEU A 157 -4.53 9.80 8.08
C LEU A 157 -6.00 9.43 7.90
N PRO A 158 -6.26 8.17 7.50
CA PRO A 158 -7.61 7.63 7.50
C PRO A 158 -8.33 7.82 8.83
N SER A 159 -9.64 8.06 8.75
CA SER A 159 -10.52 8.13 9.90
C SER A 159 -10.61 6.78 10.62
N GLU A 160 -11.20 6.74 11.80
CA GLU A 160 -11.41 5.48 12.53
C GLU A 160 -12.33 4.54 11.72
N ARG A 161 -13.43 5.08 11.17
CA ARG A 161 -14.34 4.34 10.29
C ARG A 161 -13.64 3.85 9.03
N GLU A 162 -12.80 4.67 8.40
CA GLU A 162 -12.08 4.25 7.19
C GLU A 162 -11.07 3.11 7.47
N GLN A 163 -10.40 3.14 8.63
CA GLN A 163 -9.52 2.03 9.04
C GLN A 163 -10.29 0.75 9.35
N TRP A 164 -11.41 0.87 10.05
CA TRP A 164 -12.30 -0.25 10.30
C TRP A 164 -12.81 -0.83 8.99
N ALA A 165 -13.32 0.00 8.07
CA ALA A 165 -13.85 -0.40 6.78
C ALA A 165 -12.81 -1.20 5.99
N MET A 166 -11.58 -0.71 5.96
CA MET A 166 -10.50 -1.44 5.31
C MET A 166 -10.25 -2.82 5.93
N LEU A 167 -10.22 -2.90 7.25
CA LEU A 167 -9.99 -4.15 7.95
C LEU A 167 -11.16 -5.13 7.76
N HIS A 168 -12.39 -4.65 7.87
CA HIS A 168 -13.61 -5.42 7.75
C HIS A 168 -13.76 -6.01 6.34
N VAL A 169 -13.70 -5.17 5.30
CA VAL A 169 -13.79 -5.61 3.89
C VAL A 169 -12.66 -6.57 3.54
N ARG A 170 -11.42 -6.30 3.98
CA ARG A 170 -10.31 -7.24 3.75
C ARG A 170 -10.55 -8.58 4.43
N SER A 171 -11.12 -8.59 5.64
CA SER A 171 -11.38 -9.82 6.39
C SER A 171 -12.51 -10.64 5.76
N LEU A 172 -13.58 -10.00 5.27
CA LEU A 172 -14.62 -10.64 4.47
C LEU A 172 -14.04 -11.31 3.21
N LEU A 173 -13.23 -10.57 2.45
CA LEU A 173 -12.58 -11.09 1.25
C LEU A 173 -11.70 -12.31 1.53
N GLU A 174 -10.87 -12.25 2.57
CA GLU A 174 -9.91 -13.31 2.88
C GLU A 174 -10.57 -14.54 3.54
N THR A 175 -11.78 -14.39 4.07
CA THR A 175 -12.57 -15.49 4.65
C THR A 175 -13.54 -16.11 3.65
N GLY A 176 -13.56 -15.65 2.40
CA GLY A 176 -14.39 -16.21 1.34
C GLY A 176 -15.80 -15.62 1.24
N ARG A 177 -16.15 -14.65 2.11
CA ARG A 177 -17.46 -13.97 2.14
C ARG A 177 -17.50 -12.86 1.10
N HIS A 178 -17.45 -13.24 -0.18
CA HIS A 178 -17.23 -12.31 -1.27
C HIS A 178 -18.42 -11.37 -1.51
N ASP A 179 -19.66 -11.85 -1.41
CA ASP A 179 -20.85 -11.02 -1.59
C ASP A 179 -20.97 -9.95 -0.48
N GLU A 180 -20.71 -10.34 0.77
CA GLU A 180 -20.65 -9.43 1.92
C GLU A 180 -19.52 -8.40 1.72
N ALA A 181 -18.35 -8.82 1.22
CA ALA A 181 -17.23 -7.93 0.96
C ALA A 181 -17.57 -6.85 -0.09
N VAL A 182 -18.28 -7.21 -1.17
CA VAL A 182 -18.74 -6.26 -2.19
C VAL A 182 -19.70 -5.25 -1.58
N LYS A 183 -20.75 -5.71 -0.89
CA LYS A 183 -21.76 -4.84 -0.26
C LYS A 183 -21.14 -3.89 0.76
N ALA A 184 -20.25 -4.40 1.61
CA ALA A 184 -19.56 -3.59 2.61
C ALA A 184 -18.64 -2.55 1.95
N ALA A 185 -17.91 -2.92 0.89
CA ALA A 185 -17.08 -1.98 0.16
C ALA A 185 -17.92 -0.89 -0.53
N GLU A 186 -19.05 -1.22 -1.14
CA GLU A 186 -19.94 -0.26 -1.79
C GLU A 186 -20.51 0.78 -0.82
N ARG A 187 -20.96 0.32 0.36
CA ARG A 187 -21.44 1.20 1.43
C ARG A 187 -20.37 2.23 1.80
N GLU A 188 -19.14 1.79 2.02
CA GLU A 188 -18.07 2.70 2.48
C GLU A 188 -17.48 3.54 1.33
N LEU A 189 -17.51 3.05 0.09
CA LEU A 189 -17.14 3.81 -1.10
C LEU A 189 -18.13 4.95 -1.41
N SER A 190 -19.36 4.92 -0.92
CA SER A 190 -20.25 6.09 -1.02
C SER A 190 -19.72 7.30 -0.24
N HIS A 191 -19.00 7.06 0.86
CA HIS A 191 -18.35 8.09 1.68
C HIS A 191 -16.94 8.43 1.18
N TRP A 192 -16.18 7.41 0.74
CA TRP A 192 -14.84 7.59 0.19
C TRP A 192 -14.73 7.01 -1.24
N PRO A 193 -15.29 7.68 -2.26
CA PRO A 193 -15.37 7.12 -3.62
C PRO A 193 -14.02 6.78 -4.24
N ASN A 194 -12.92 7.36 -3.79
CA ASN A 194 -11.59 7.13 -4.36
C ASN A 194 -10.67 6.30 -3.46
N GLN A 195 -11.21 5.60 -2.46
CA GLN A 195 -10.40 4.80 -1.54
C GLN A 195 -9.83 3.56 -2.28
N PRO A 196 -8.51 3.51 -2.58
CA PRO A 196 -7.94 2.52 -3.49
C PRO A 196 -7.98 1.09 -2.95
N HIS A 197 -7.86 0.90 -1.63
CA HIS A 197 -7.92 -0.42 -1.01
C HIS A 197 -9.32 -1.03 -1.10
N LEU A 198 -10.37 -0.24 -0.83
CA LEU A 198 -11.75 -0.71 -0.91
C LEU A 198 -12.13 -1.08 -2.34
N ARG A 199 -11.84 -0.21 -3.33
CA ARG A 199 -12.06 -0.52 -4.76
C ARG A 199 -11.36 -1.79 -5.20
N ARG A 200 -10.07 -1.93 -4.86
CA ARG A 200 -9.31 -3.14 -5.21
C ARG A 200 -9.91 -4.40 -4.61
N TRP A 201 -10.29 -4.38 -3.34
CA TRP A 201 -10.84 -5.56 -2.67
C TRP A 201 -12.26 -5.87 -3.14
N ARG A 202 -13.07 -4.86 -3.45
CA ARG A 202 -14.36 -5.03 -4.15
C ARG A 202 -14.15 -5.74 -5.48
N ALA A 203 -13.27 -5.24 -6.34
CA ALA A 203 -12.99 -5.85 -7.63
C ALA A 203 -12.50 -7.30 -7.53
N VAL A 204 -11.60 -7.60 -6.59
CA VAL A 204 -11.18 -9.00 -6.36
C VAL A 204 -12.36 -9.86 -5.87
N ALA A 205 -13.24 -9.34 -5.02
CA ALA A 205 -14.43 -10.06 -4.58
C ALA A 205 -15.41 -10.31 -5.74
N LEU A 206 -15.67 -9.29 -6.58
CA LEU A 206 -16.49 -9.40 -7.80
C LEU A 206 -15.97 -10.51 -8.73
N ALA A 207 -14.66 -10.54 -8.99
CA ALA A 207 -14.04 -11.57 -9.81
C ALA A 207 -14.28 -12.98 -9.24
N ARG A 208 -14.19 -13.15 -7.91
CA ARG A 208 -14.46 -14.42 -7.25
C ARG A 208 -15.95 -14.82 -7.22
N LEU A 209 -16.85 -13.87 -7.48
CA LEU A 209 -18.28 -14.13 -7.72
C LEU A 209 -18.60 -14.38 -9.20
N GLY A 210 -17.59 -14.36 -10.09
CA GLY A 210 -17.76 -14.55 -11.53
C GLY A 210 -18.05 -13.26 -12.30
N GLN A 211 -18.12 -12.10 -11.64
CA GLN A 211 -18.31 -10.79 -12.28
C GLN A 211 -16.96 -10.24 -12.76
N VAL A 212 -16.31 -10.98 -13.66
CA VAL A 212 -14.91 -10.78 -14.07
C VAL A 212 -14.74 -9.49 -14.86
N GLU A 213 -15.64 -9.19 -15.80
CA GLU A 213 -15.55 -8.01 -16.67
C GLU A 213 -15.67 -6.71 -15.85
N GLU A 214 -16.60 -6.66 -14.91
CA GLU A 214 -16.77 -5.52 -14.00
C GLU A 214 -15.52 -5.33 -13.12
N ALA A 215 -15.00 -6.42 -12.55
CA ALA A 215 -13.78 -6.38 -11.74
C ALA A 215 -12.58 -5.83 -12.52
N LEU A 216 -12.40 -6.30 -13.76
CA LEU A 216 -11.33 -5.86 -14.64
C LEU A 216 -11.48 -4.37 -15.01
N GLN A 217 -12.69 -3.92 -15.29
CA GLN A 217 -12.98 -2.52 -15.58
C GLN A 217 -12.70 -1.61 -14.38
N GLU A 218 -13.09 -2.03 -13.17
CA GLU A 218 -12.82 -1.30 -11.94
C GLU A 218 -11.31 -1.22 -11.65
N LEU A 219 -10.58 -2.33 -11.83
CA LEU A 219 -9.13 -2.37 -11.63
C LEU A 219 -8.38 -1.51 -12.66
N ASP A 220 -8.82 -1.46 -13.92
CA ASP A 220 -8.22 -0.57 -14.91
C ASP A 220 -8.43 0.91 -14.57
N ASP A 221 -9.64 1.31 -14.14
CA ASP A 221 -9.91 2.68 -13.70
C ASP A 221 -9.08 3.02 -12.46
N LEU A 222 -8.98 2.09 -11.51
CA LEU A 222 -8.16 2.24 -10.32
C LEU A 222 -6.68 2.41 -10.67
N CYS A 223 -6.12 1.55 -11.52
CA CYS A 223 -4.73 1.61 -11.95
C CYS A 223 -4.40 2.92 -12.70
N ALA A 224 -5.34 3.46 -13.48
CA ALA A 224 -5.16 4.74 -14.15
C ALA A 224 -5.11 5.94 -13.17
N ARG A 225 -5.87 5.87 -12.06
CA ARG A 225 -5.90 6.90 -11.00
C ARG A 225 -4.78 6.75 -9.97
N ALA A 226 -4.42 5.52 -9.68
CA ALA A 226 -3.62 5.07 -8.55
C ALA A 226 -2.71 3.93 -9.03
N GLY A 227 -1.56 4.31 -9.59
CA GLY A 227 -0.59 3.41 -10.23
C GLY A 227 0.35 2.69 -9.25
N GLU A 228 -0.10 2.40 -8.03
CA GLU A 228 0.67 1.62 -7.07
C GLU A 228 0.76 0.15 -7.50
N TRP A 229 1.90 -0.49 -7.24
CA TRP A 229 2.20 -1.84 -7.74
C TRP A 229 1.15 -2.88 -7.33
N TYR A 230 0.54 -2.72 -6.15
CA TYR A 230 -0.41 -3.67 -5.60
C TYR A 230 -1.82 -3.56 -6.24
N ASN A 231 -2.12 -2.49 -6.97
CA ASN A 231 -3.33 -2.38 -7.78
C ASN A 231 -3.12 -3.14 -9.10
N PHE A 232 -1.94 -2.96 -9.72
CA PHE A 232 -1.53 -3.74 -10.88
C PHE A 232 -1.40 -5.24 -10.57
N ASP A 233 -0.92 -5.60 -9.38
CA ASP A 233 -0.86 -7.00 -8.94
C ASP A 233 -2.26 -7.63 -8.80
N ALA A 234 -3.24 -6.88 -8.31
CA ALA A 234 -4.62 -7.35 -8.27
C ALA A 234 -5.22 -7.47 -9.68
N LEU A 235 -4.93 -6.53 -10.59
CA LEU A 235 -5.31 -6.66 -12.01
C LEU A 235 -4.68 -7.90 -12.65
N ALA A 236 -3.42 -8.20 -12.33
CA ALA A 236 -2.74 -9.41 -12.81
C ALA A 236 -3.40 -10.68 -12.28
N GLU A 237 -3.80 -10.69 -11.00
CA GLU A 237 -4.54 -11.80 -10.37
C GLU A 237 -5.88 -12.07 -11.04
N VAL A 238 -6.69 -11.02 -11.22
CA VAL A 238 -8.02 -11.16 -11.82
C VAL A 238 -7.92 -11.57 -13.29
N ALA A 239 -7.04 -10.93 -14.07
CA ALA A 239 -6.80 -11.30 -15.47
C ALA A 239 -6.28 -12.75 -15.60
N GLU A 240 -5.43 -13.19 -14.67
CA GLU A 240 -4.94 -14.57 -14.61
C GLU A 240 -6.09 -15.56 -14.37
N SER A 241 -6.99 -15.26 -13.42
CA SER A 241 -8.17 -16.11 -13.18
C SER A 241 -9.17 -16.12 -14.34
N ALA A 242 -9.19 -15.06 -15.14
CA ALA A 242 -10.01 -14.94 -16.35
C ALA A 242 -9.40 -15.67 -17.57
N GLY A 243 -8.17 -16.19 -17.45
CA GLY A 243 -7.43 -16.77 -18.59
C GLY A 243 -6.84 -15.73 -19.56
N GLU A 244 -6.91 -14.44 -19.24
CA GLU A 244 -6.32 -13.35 -20.05
C GLU A 244 -4.80 -13.24 -19.79
N ILE A 245 -4.04 -14.26 -20.18
CA ILE A 245 -2.61 -14.41 -19.85
C ILE A 245 -1.77 -13.20 -20.25
N GLU A 246 -1.96 -12.64 -21.44
CA GLU A 246 -1.19 -11.47 -21.91
C GLU A 246 -1.51 -10.20 -21.11
N ARG A 247 -2.78 -10.00 -20.73
CA ARG A 247 -3.16 -8.88 -19.85
C ARG A 247 -2.59 -9.06 -18.45
N ALA A 248 -2.64 -10.28 -17.92
CA ALA A 248 -2.05 -10.62 -16.63
C ALA A 248 -0.54 -10.36 -16.61
N LEU A 249 0.17 -10.76 -17.68
CA LEU A 249 1.59 -10.47 -17.87
C LEU A 249 1.89 -8.97 -17.90
N GLY A 250 1.12 -8.21 -18.70
CA GLY A 250 1.28 -6.76 -18.78
C GLY A 250 1.01 -6.05 -17.44
N ALA A 251 0.02 -6.51 -16.68
CA ALA A 251 -0.26 -6.00 -15.34
C ALA A 251 0.85 -6.35 -14.33
N ALA A 252 1.32 -7.61 -14.29
CA ALA A 252 2.41 -8.03 -13.42
C ALA A 252 3.72 -7.29 -13.76
N ALA A 253 4.01 -7.05 -15.04
CA ALA A 253 5.14 -6.25 -15.49
C ALA A 253 5.06 -4.80 -14.97
N ARG A 254 3.89 -4.15 -15.07
CA ARG A 254 3.67 -2.80 -14.53
C ARG A 254 3.88 -2.75 -13.01
N ALA A 255 3.41 -3.74 -12.27
CA ALA A 255 3.68 -3.87 -10.84
C ALA A 255 5.19 -3.97 -10.54
N LEU A 256 5.93 -4.79 -11.30
CA LEU A 256 7.37 -4.98 -11.13
C LEU A 256 8.20 -3.73 -11.50
N CYS A 257 7.73 -2.92 -12.44
CA CYS A 257 8.30 -1.60 -12.75
C CYS A 257 8.02 -0.51 -11.69
N GLY A 258 7.16 -0.77 -10.69
CA GLY A 258 6.89 0.16 -9.59
C GLY A 258 8.14 0.54 -8.78
N LYS A 259 8.09 1.68 -8.07
CA LYS A 259 9.26 2.29 -7.39
C LYS A 259 9.70 1.55 -6.13
N GLU A 260 8.81 0.75 -5.56
CA GLU A 260 9.03 0.02 -4.32
C GLU A 260 10.14 -1.04 -4.49
N PRO A 261 10.91 -1.32 -3.42
CA PRO A 261 11.96 -2.33 -3.46
C PRO A 261 11.46 -3.67 -3.96
N LEU A 262 12.23 -4.31 -4.85
CA LEU A 262 11.87 -5.58 -5.46
C LEU A 262 11.56 -6.71 -4.45
N PRO A 263 12.23 -6.83 -3.28
CA PRO A 263 11.86 -7.84 -2.27
C PRO A 263 10.40 -7.74 -1.81
N SER A 264 9.81 -6.54 -1.74
CA SER A 264 8.40 -6.34 -1.39
C SER A 264 7.44 -6.90 -2.45
N LYS A 265 7.94 -7.12 -3.68
CA LYS A 265 7.19 -7.56 -4.85
C LYS A 265 7.56 -8.98 -5.28
N VAL A 266 8.22 -9.76 -4.41
CA VAL A 266 8.69 -11.11 -4.75
C VAL A 266 7.58 -12.05 -5.19
N ASN A 267 6.37 -11.92 -4.62
CA ASN A 267 5.22 -12.73 -5.05
C ASN A 267 4.73 -12.35 -6.46
N VAL A 268 4.81 -11.06 -6.82
CA VAL A 268 4.51 -10.57 -8.18
C VAL A 268 5.52 -11.15 -9.17
N LEU A 269 6.78 -11.27 -8.75
CA LEU A 269 7.84 -11.86 -9.58
C LEU A 269 7.60 -13.36 -9.83
N GLU A 270 7.15 -14.10 -8.81
CA GLU A 270 6.72 -15.50 -8.95
C GLU A 270 5.50 -15.63 -9.87
N ARG A 271 4.51 -14.73 -9.75
CA ARG A 271 3.35 -14.66 -10.66
C ARG A 271 3.77 -14.38 -12.10
N PHE A 272 4.60 -13.37 -12.32
CA PHE A 272 5.15 -13.04 -13.64
C PHE A 272 5.88 -14.25 -14.25
N ALA A 273 6.71 -14.94 -13.47
CA ALA A 273 7.43 -16.12 -13.94
C ALA A 273 6.49 -17.25 -14.42
N ARG A 274 5.47 -17.55 -13.63
CA ARG A 274 4.46 -18.57 -13.96
C ARG A 274 3.65 -18.20 -15.20
N LEU A 275 3.23 -16.94 -15.30
CA LEU A 275 2.54 -16.40 -16.46
C LEU A 275 3.44 -16.42 -17.72
N SER A 276 4.74 -16.11 -17.58
CA SER A 276 5.68 -16.15 -18.70
C SER A 276 5.84 -17.57 -19.24
N LEU A 277 5.87 -18.57 -18.35
CA LEU A 277 5.92 -19.97 -18.76
C LEU A 277 4.64 -20.39 -19.50
N ALA A 278 3.47 -19.98 -18.99
CA ALA A 278 2.18 -20.22 -19.66
C ALA A 278 2.10 -19.55 -21.03
N ALA A 279 2.71 -18.38 -21.20
CA ALA A 279 2.82 -17.68 -22.48
C ALA A 279 3.98 -18.18 -23.39
N GLY A 280 4.59 -19.33 -23.07
CA GLY A 280 5.67 -19.93 -23.86
C GLY A 280 7.03 -19.23 -23.78
N SER A 281 7.19 -18.22 -22.90
CA SER A 281 8.43 -17.49 -22.70
C SER A 281 9.26 -18.11 -21.58
N ALA A 282 9.87 -19.28 -21.86
CA ALA A 282 10.64 -20.04 -20.88
C ALA A 282 11.82 -19.26 -20.27
N GLU A 283 12.53 -18.44 -21.05
CA GLU A 283 13.64 -17.63 -20.53
C GLU A 283 13.15 -16.59 -19.52
N ASP A 284 12.13 -15.80 -19.87
CA ASP A 284 11.55 -14.78 -18.97
C ASP A 284 11.02 -15.44 -17.68
N ALA A 285 10.44 -16.64 -17.79
CA ALA A 285 10.00 -17.45 -16.67
C ALA A 285 11.16 -17.87 -15.76
N PHE A 286 12.22 -18.44 -16.33
CA PHE A 286 13.40 -18.89 -15.59
C PHE A 286 14.07 -17.72 -14.87
N VAL A 287 14.33 -16.63 -15.60
CA VAL A 287 15.00 -15.44 -15.08
C VAL A 287 14.23 -14.87 -13.89
N SER A 288 12.91 -14.76 -14.02
CA SER A 288 12.05 -14.21 -12.97
C SER A 288 11.95 -15.15 -11.77
N ALA A 289 11.73 -16.45 -11.98
CA ALA A 289 11.64 -17.43 -10.91
C ALA A 289 12.97 -17.54 -10.12
N ARG A 290 14.10 -17.58 -10.84
CA ARG A 290 15.42 -17.66 -10.21
C ARG A 290 15.78 -16.38 -9.46
N LEU A 291 15.40 -15.22 -9.98
CA LEU A 291 15.56 -13.95 -9.26
C LEU A 291 14.72 -13.94 -7.98
N ALA A 292 13.47 -14.42 -8.02
CA ALA A 292 12.65 -14.55 -6.82
C ALA A 292 13.31 -15.45 -5.77
N GLU A 293 13.85 -16.60 -6.19
CA GLU A 293 14.56 -17.52 -5.31
C GLU A 293 15.78 -16.87 -4.63
N VAL A 294 16.60 -16.13 -5.40
CA VAL A 294 17.76 -15.41 -4.86
C VAL A 294 17.32 -14.38 -3.82
N LEU A 295 16.31 -13.56 -4.12
CA LEU A 295 15.81 -12.54 -3.20
C LEU A 295 15.24 -13.14 -1.91
N ARG A 296 14.60 -14.31 -1.97
CA ARG A 296 14.13 -15.02 -0.78
C ARG A 296 15.30 -15.48 0.09
N LYS A 297 16.33 -16.08 -0.50
CA LYS A 297 17.53 -16.54 0.23
C LYS A 297 18.26 -15.39 0.92
N GLU A 298 18.46 -14.27 0.21
CA GLU A 298 19.09 -13.05 0.79
C GLU A 298 18.32 -12.49 2.00
N ARG A 299 17.01 -12.72 2.08
CA ARG A 299 16.15 -12.24 3.17
C ARG A 299 15.87 -13.31 4.23
N ASN A 300 16.50 -14.48 4.14
CA ASN A 300 16.21 -15.64 4.98
C ASN A 300 14.72 -16.03 4.98
N TRP A 301 14.05 -15.84 3.84
CA TRP A 301 12.67 -16.27 3.63
C TRP A 301 12.62 -17.70 3.08
N PRO A 302 11.63 -18.51 3.48
CA PRO A 302 11.50 -19.87 2.97
C PRO A 302 11.29 -19.88 1.46
N VAL A 303 12.08 -20.70 0.77
CA VAL A 303 11.90 -21.00 -0.66
C VAL A 303 10.97 -22.20 -0.77
N ARG A 304 9.74 -21.98 -1.22
CA ARG A 304 8.71 -23.01 -1.39
C ARG A 304 9.07 -23.98 -2.52
N GLU A 305 8.62 -25.23 -2.43
CA GLU A 305 8.86 -26.24 -3.47
C GLU A 305 8.19 -25.88 -4.80
N SER A 306 7.07 -25.15 -4.78
CA SER A 306 6.42 -24.63 -5.99
C SER A 306 7.34 -23.70 -6.79
N LEU A 307 8.10 -22.83 -6.11
CA LEU A 307 9.08 -21.94 -6.75
C LEU A 307 10.28 -22.73 -7.28
N ARG A 308 10.79 -23.71 -6.53
CA ARG A 308 11.90 -24.57 -7.00
C ARG A 308 11.50 -25.37 -8.23
N THR A 309 10.28 -25.92 -8.24
CA THR A 309 9.71 -26.62 -9.38
C THR A 309 9.58 -25.69 -10.58
N LEU A 310 9.06 -24.47 -10.39
CA LEU A 310 8.97 -23.47 -11.46
C LEU A 310 10.34 -23.14 -12.07
N VAL A 311 11.39 -23.00 -11.24
CA VAL A 311 12.77 -22.81 -11.73
C VAL A 311 13.24 -24.00 -12.56
N ARG A 312 13.05 -25.24 -12.08
CA ARG A 312 13.44 -26.45 -12.82
C ARG A 312 12.69 -26.58 -14.14
N THR A 313 11.37 -26.42 -14.13
CA THR A 313 10.52 -26.54 -15.32
C THR A 313 10.88 -25.47 -16.35
N ALA A 314 11.02 -24.20 -15.94
CA ALA A 314 11.41 -23.14 -16.84
C ALA A 314 12.82 -23.36 -17.41
N SER A 315 13.77 -23.81 -16.58
CA SER A 315 15.12 -24.14 -17.03
C SER A 315 15.15 -25.24 -18.08
N ALA A 316 14.34 -26.30 -17.91
CA ALA A 316 14.25 -27.40 -18.86
C ALA A 316 13.59 -26.98 -20.19
N ALA A 317 12.67 -26.02 -20.15
CA ALA A 317 12.01 -25.48 -21.33
C ALA A 317 12.84 -24.43 -22.09
N CYS A 318 13.90 -23.90 -21.48
CA CYS A 318 14.77 -22.91 -22.10
C CYS A 318 15.59 -23.52 -23.25
N ARG A 319 15.63 -22.81 -24.38
CA ARG A 319 16.47 -23.13 -25.55
C ARG A 319 17.49 -22.03 -25.81
N VAL A 320 18.23 -21.66 -24.77
CA VAL A 320 19.29 -20.63 -24.86
C VAL A 320 20.63 -21.23 -24.48
N ASP A 321 21.69 -20.80 -25.15
CA ASP A 321 23.05 -21.34 -24.98
C ASP A 321 23.56 -21.17 -23.55
N ALA A 322 23.23 -20.04 -22.91
CA ALA A 322 23.63 -19.75 -21.55
C ALA A 322 22.53 -19.00 -20.77
N LEU A 323 22.09 -19.62 -19.68
CA LEU A 323 21.22 -18.99 -18.70
C LEU A 323 22.01 -18.01 -17.82
N PRO A 324 21.43 -16.85 -17.48
CA PRO A 324 22.14 -15.83 -16.73
C PRO A 324 22.35 -16.32 -15.29
N ALA A 325 23.61 -16.32 -14.86
CA ALA A 325 24.00 -16.60 -13.49
C ALA A 325 24.19 -15.29 -12.70
N GLY A 326 23.83 -15.32 -11.41
CA GLY A 326 24.02 -14.19 -10.51
C GLY A 326 22.93 -13.12 -10.58
N LYS A 327 22.72 -12.46 -9.45
CA LYS A 327 21.61 -11.52 -9.23
C LYS A 327 21.59 -10.35 -10.22
N GLN A 328 22.74 -9.76 -10.52
CA GLN A 328 22.83 -8.60 -11.41
C GLN A 328 22.44 -8.93 -12.86
N ALA A 329 22.90 -10.08 -13.37
CA ALA A 329 22.54 -10.52 -14.72
C ALA A 329 21.05 -10.87 -14.81
N LEU A 330 20.53 -11.61 -13.81
CA LEU A 330 19.10 -11.90 -13.69
C LEU A 330 18.26 -10.63 -13.65
N LEU A 331 18.65 -9.65 -12.82
CA LEU A 331 17.92 -8.39 -12.68
C LEU A 331 17.90 -7.58 -13.98
N ARG A 332 19.02 -7.52 -14.72
CA ARG A 332 19.06 -6.84 -16.03
C ARG A 332 18.12 -7.49 -17.04
N ARG A 333 18.18 -8.83 -17.20
CA ARG A 333 17.30 -9.54 -18.13
C ARG A 333 15.83 -9.43 -17.72
N ALA A 334 15.53 -9.58 -16.42
CA ALA A 334 14.17 -9.46 -15.90
C ALA A 334 13.58 -8.07 -16.16
N ARG A 335 14.34 -7.00 -15.90
CA ARG A 335 13.90 -5.62 -16.18
C ARG A 335 13.58 -5.40 -17.65
N ALA A 336 14.42 -5.91 -18.55
CA ALA A 336 14.14 -5.84 -19.98
C ALA A 336 12.84 -6.58 -20.35
N ALA A 337 12.57 -7.74 -19.76
CA ALA A 337 11.32 -8.47 -19.96
C ALA A 337 10.10 -7.68 -19.46
N TRP A 338 10.17 -7.09 -18.27
CA TRP A 338 9.06 -6.28 -17.73
C TRP A 338 8.80 -5.03 -18.57
N GLU A 339 9.86 -4.36 -19.02
CA GLU A 339 9.78 -3.20 -19.92
C GLU A 339 9.11 -3.55 -21.25
N ARG A 340 9.44 -4.70 -21.85
CA ARG A 340 8.76 -5.19 -23.06
C ARG A 340 7.29 -5.51 -22.81
N ARG A 341 6.98 -6.23 -21.71
CA ARG A 341 5.62 -6.70 -21.41
C ARG A 341 4.68 -5.59 -20.95
N ARG A 342 5.17 -4.55 -20.26
CA ARG A 342 4.30 -3.46 -19.77
C ARG A 342 3.71 -2.61 -20.92
N SER A 343 4.43 -2.50 -22.04
CA SER A 343 4.00 -1.74 -23.23
C SER A 343 3.44 -2.62 -24.36
N ALA A 344 3.44 -3.94 -24.19
CA ALA A 344 2.93 -4.87 -25.18
C ALA A 344 1.44 -4.61 -25.49
N GLY A 345 1.09 -4.64 -26.78
CA GLY A 345 -0.29 -4.43 -27.26
C GLY A 345 -0.82 -2.99 -27.10
N ARG A 346 -0.01 -2.03 -26.63
CA ARG A 346 -0.43 -0.63 -26.53
C ARG A 346 -0.29 0.07 -27.87
N PRO A 347 -1.27 0.90 -28.27
CA PRO A 347 -1.13 1.72 -29.47
C PRO A 347 0.07 2.66 -29.28
N ARG A 348 0.92 2.73 -30.31
CA ARG A 348 2.04 3.65 -30.35
C ARG A 348 1.68 4.89 -31.16
N SER A 349 2.26 6.01 -30.79
CA SER A 349 2.14 7.27 -31.51
C SER A 349 3.52 7.92 -31.61
N ASN A 350 3.73 8.72 -32.65
CA ASN A 350 4.92 9.55 -32.76
C ASN A 350 4.60 10.99 -32.37
N GLY A 351 5.64 11.75 -32.10
CA GLY A 351 5.49 13.15 -31.78
C GLY A 351 6.80 13.83 -31.44
N VAL A 352 6.68 15.09 -31.04
CA VAL A 352 7.80 15.95 -30.69
C VAL A 352 7.65 16.41 -29.25
N VAL A 353 8.73 16.35 -28.47
CA VAL A 353 8.76 16.94 -27.12
C VAL A 353 8.60 18.46 -27.23
N VAL A 354 7.52 19.02 -26.70
CA VAL A 354 7.16 20.45 -26.84
C VAL A 354 7.30 21.26 -25.55
N ASP A 355 7.36 20.61 -24.39
CA ASP A 355 7.55 21.27 -23.10
C ASP A 355 8.39 20.38 -22.18
N TYR A 356 9.66 20.71 -22.04
CA TYR A 356 10.59 20.11 -21.09
C TYR A 356 11.43 21.20 -20.45
N LYS A 357 11.67 21.08 -19.15
CA LYS A 357 12.60 21.93 -18.39
C LYS A 357 13.47 21.04 -17.52
N ASP A 358 14.75 21.35 -17.45
CA ASP A 358 15.66 20.55 -16.63
C ASP A 358 15.27 20.61 -15.15
N GLY A 359 15.42 19.49 -14.45
CA GLY A 359 14.93 19.30 -13.08
C GLY A 359 13.39 19.14 -12.94
N ARG A 360 12.59 19.39 -13.98
CA ARG A 360 11.14 19.14 -13.94
C ARG A 360 10.85 17.64 -14.04
N ARG A 361 9.91 17.15 -13.22
CA ARG A 361 9.56 15.71 -13.15
C ARG A 361 8.72 15.19 -14.31
N PHE A 362 8.26 16.07 -15.21
CA PHE A 362 7.38 15.74 -16.31
C PHE A 362 7.68 16.62 -17.54
N ALA A 363 7.20 16.18 -18.69
CA ALA A 363 7.25 16.88 -19.96
C ALA A 363 5.92 16.71 -20.71
N PHE A 364 5.80 17.36 -21.87
CA PHE A 364 4.72 17.09 -22.82
C PHE A 364 5.25 16.79 -24.21
N ILE A 365 4.63 15.82 -24.86
CA ILE A 365 4.85 15.47 -26.26
C ILE A 365 3.62 15.94 -27.04
N ARG A 366 3.82 16.61 -28.17
CA ARG A 366 2.76 16.85 -29.14
C ARG A 366 2.79 15.68 -30.11
N ASN A 367 1.72 14.88 -30.16
CA ASN A 367 1.65 13.76 -31.09
C ASN A 367 1.35 14.23 -32.52
N ASP A 368 1.39 13.30 -33.47
CA ASP A 368 1.09 13.58 -34.89
C ASP A 368 -0.33 14.12 -35.12
N ALA A 369 -1.29 13.80 -34.23
CA ALA A 369 -2.65 14.33 -34.24
C ALA A 369 -2.76 15.75 -33.62
N GLY A 370 -1.64 16.34 -33.17
CA GLY A 370 -1.60 17.66 -32.55
C GLY A 370 -1.98 17.69 -31.07
N GLU A 371 -2.29 16.54 -30.46
CA GLU A 371 -2.68 16.42 -29.06
C GLU A 371 -1.47 16.54 -28.13
N ARG A 372 -1.69 17.13 -26.95
CA ARG A 372 -0.65 17.32 -25.94
C ARG A 372 -0.68 16.18 -24.93
N ILE A 373 0.25 15.24 -25.07
CA ILE A 373 0.37 14.02 -24.26
C ILE A 373 1.34 14.24 -23.10
N PHE A 374 0.90 13.90 -21.89
CA PHE A 374 1.73 13.97 -20.68
C PHE A 374 2.77 12.84 -20.66
N VAL A 375 4.00 13.13 -20.22
CA VAL A 375 5.04 12.11 -20.02
C VAL A 375 5.84 12.41 -18.75
N MET A 376 6.21 11.40 -17.97
CA MET A 376 7.15 11.60 -16.86
C MET A 376 8.57 11.78 -17.41
N ALA A 377 9.35 12.69 -16.84
CA ALA A 377 10.73 12.90 -17.28
C ALA A 377 11.60 11.63 -17.09
N SER A 378 11.24 10.77 -16.13
CA SER A 378 11.87 9.46 -15.94
C SER A 378 11.63 8.49 -17.09
N ASP A 379 10.52 8.64 -17.82
CA ASP A 379 10.13 7.77 -18.92
C ASP A 379 10.69 8.27 -20.27
N LEU A 380 11.28 9.46 -20.28
CA LEU A 380 12.03 10.00 -21.42
C LEU A 380 13.48 9.52 -21.41
N PRO A 381 13.98 8.94 -22.53
CA PRO A 381 15.40 8.71 -22.75
C PRO A 381 16.21 9.99 -22.54
N ALA A 382 17.42 9.89 -21.99
CA ALA A 382 18.26 11.05 -21.70
C ALA A 382 18.44 11.96 -22.93
N ALA A 383 18.67 11.38 -24.11
CA ALA A 383 18.83 12.13 -25.36
C ALA A 383 17.51 12.73 -25.91
N ALA A 384 16.35 12.34 -25.38
CA ALA A 384 15.04 12.92 -25.69
C ALA A 384 14.61 14.03 -24.69
N ARG A 385 15.40 14.31 -23.64
CA ARG A 385 15.10 15.33 -22.62
C ARG A 385 15.43 16.74 -23.10
N ARG A 386 14.83 17.14 -24.22
CA ARG A 386 14.96 18.47 -24.83
C ARG A 386 13.75 18.78 -25.69
N VAL A 387 13.38 20.06 -25.79
CA VAL A 387 12.33 20.50 -26.72
C VAL A 387 12.80 20.27 -28.16
N GLY A 388 11.91 19.80 -29.02
CA GLY A 388 12.21 19.44 -30.41
C GLY A 388 12.74 18.02 -30.63
N ALA A 389 12.88 17.21 -29.57
CA ALA A 389 13.24 15.80 -29.73
C ALA A 389 12.07 15.01 -30.34
N GLU A 390 12.32 14.30 -31.43
CA GLU A 390 11.37 13.38 -32.05
C GLU A 390 11.38 12.03 -31.35
N VAL A 391 10.19 11.52 -31.05
CA VAL A 391 10.01 10.31 -30.25
C VAL A 391 8.85 9.46 -30.76
N SER A 392 8.97 8.15 -30.56
CA SER A 392 7.83 7.22 -30.58
C SER A 392 7.52 6.76 -29.16
N PHE A 393 6.26 6.57 -28.82
CA PHE A 393 5.86 6.20 -27.47
C PHE A 393 4.57 5.36 -27.46
N ALA A 394 4.38 4.56 -26.42
CA ALA A 394 3.14 3.85 -26.15
C ALA A 394 2.16 4.76 -25.38
N LEU A 395 0.89 4.72 -25.77
CA LEU A 395 -0.21 5.41 -25.08
C LEU A 395 -0.75 4.52 -23.96
N GLU A 396 -0.65 5.00 -22.73
CA GLU A 396 -1.20 4.34 -21.54
C GLU A 396 -2.36 5.17 -20.95
N PRO A 397 -3.50 4.54 -20.59
CA PRO A 397 -4.53 5.18 -19.79
C PRO A 397 -3.96 5.80 -18.50
N SER A 398 -4.42 7.00 -18.17
CA SER A 398 -3.97 7.79 -17.04
C SER A 398 -5.15 8.61 -16.49
N PHE A 399 -4.91 9.37 -15.44
CA PHE A 399 -5.91 10.24 -14.84
C PHE A 399 -5.36 11.65 -14.61
N ASP A 400 -6.04 12.65 -15.16
CA ASP A 400 -5.75 14.05 -14.85
C ASP A 400 -6.42 14.42 -13.54
N ARG A 401 -5.65 14.40 -12.44
CA ARG A 401 -6.15 14.77 -11.10
C ARG A 401 -6.62 16.22 -11.01
N LYS A 402 -6.04 17.13 -11.79
CA LYS A 402 -6.41 18.56 -11.76
C LYS A 402 -7.76 18.79 -12.45
N ARG A 403 -8.01 18.07 -13.55
CA ARG A 403 -9.27 18.17 -14.33
C ARG A 403 -10.30 17.09 -13.99
N ASN A 404 -9.99 16.21 -13.03
CA ASN A 404 -10.80 15.08 -12.60
C ASN A 404 -11.38 14.26 -13.77
N ARG A 405 -10.55 13.93 -14.76
CA ARG A 405 -10.98 13.20 -15.96
C ARG A 405 -9.95 12.18 -16.43
N ARG A 406 -10.43 11.15 -17.13
CA ARG A 406 -9.57 10.19 -17.83
C ARG A 406 -8.66 10.92 -18.82
N SER A 407 -7.43 10.48 -18.91
CA SER A 407 -6.42 11.02 -19.81
C SER A 407 -5.54 9.89 -20.33
N VAL A 408 -4.58 10.23 -21.18
CA VAL A 408 -3.54 9.31 -21.63
C VAL A 408 -2.17 9.91 -21.32
N ARG A 409 -1.19 9.05 -21.08
CA ARG A 409 0.21 9.41 -20.92
C ARG A 409 1.08 8.61 -21.88
N ALA A 410 2.23 9.17 -22.21
CA ALA A 410 3.26 8.46 -22.96
C ALA A 410 4.12 7.62 -22.00
N THR A 411 4.42 6.40 -22.42
CA THR A 411 5.35 5.45 -21.77
C THR A 411 6.17 4.73 -22.84
N ASP A 412 7.22 3.99 -22.44
CA ASP A 412 8.12 3.29 -23.38
C ASP A 412 8.55 4.22 -24.54
N VAL A 413 9.04 5.40 -24.16
CA VAL A 413 9.42 6.44 -25.11
C VAL A 413 10.79 6.10 -25.69
N ARG A 414 10.89 6.17 -27.01
CA ARG A 414 12.09 5.89 -27.78
C ARG A 414 12.38 7.08 -28.68
N LEU A 415 13.65 7.39 -28.85
CA LEU A 415 14.05 8.37 -29.86
C LEU A 415 13.69 7.84 -31.24
N ARG A 416 13.17 8.72 -32.09
CA ARG A 416 13.06 8.44 -33.52
C ARG A 416 14.41 8.74 -34.14
N SER A 417 15.15 7.70 -34.53
CA SER A 417 16.28 7.85 -35.43
C SER A 417 15.74 8.04 -36.86
N ALA A 418 16.43 8.85 -37.66
CA ALA A 418 16.03 9.19 -39.03
C ALA A 418 16.15 8.03 -40.05
N GLU A 419 16.26 6.77 -39.61
CA GLU A 419 16.62 5.61 -40.45
C GLU A 419 15.51 4.54 -40.54
N ALA A 420 14.24 4.95 -40.51
CA ALA A 420 13.11 4.02 -40.70
C ALA A 420 12.02 4.58 -41.63
N GLU A 421 12.44 5.21 -42.74
CA GLU A 421 11.53 5.62 -43.84
C GLU A 421 11.77 4.83 -45.14
N THR A 422 12.39 3.65 -45.07
CA THR A 422 12.53 2.76 -46.23
C THR A 422 12.10 1.35 -45.89
N GLU A 423 10.81 1.17 -45.59
CA GLU A 423 10.11 -0.10 -45.76
C GLU A 423 8.62 0.21 -45.86
N GLY A 424 8.19 0.61 -47.06
CA GLY A 424 6.78 0.90 -47.31
C GLY A 424 6.54 1.85 -48.48
N SER A 425 7.08 1.55 -49.66
CA SER A 425 6.48 1.95 -50.95
C SER A 425 7.20 1.25 -52.09
N GLU A 426 6.47 0.42 -52.84
CA GLU A 426 6.88 -0.13 -54.13
C GLU A 426 7.19 0.96 -55.16
N PRO A 427 8.03 0.69 -56.17
CA PRO A 427 8.55 1.70 -57.07
C PRO A 427 7.61 1.95 -58.26
N GLY A 428 7.29 3.22 -58.52
CA GLY A 428 6.62 3.61 -59.76
C GLY A 428 6.61 5.12 -60.00
N GLY A 429 7.22 5.56 -61.11
CA GLY A 429 6.80 6.78 -61.81
C GLY A 429 7.73 8.00 -61.77
N THR A 430 8.74 7.99 -62.63
CA THR A 430 9.22 9.10 -63.49
C THR A 430 8.91 10.59 -63.12
N ALA A 431 10.01 11.31 -62.81
CA ALA A 431 10.45 12.61 -63.33
C ALA A 431 9.46 13.79 -63.52
N ARG A 432 9.78 14.94 -62.89
CA ARG A 432 10.08 16.22 -63.60
C ARG A 432 10.69 17.30 -62.70
N LYS A 433 11.61 18.06 -63.32
CA LYS A 433 12.38 19.22 -62.85
C LYS A 433 11.53 20.38 -62.30
N ALA A 434 12.08 21.12 -61.33
CA ALA A 434 12.19 22.58 -61.39
C ALA A 434 13.26 23.10 -60.41
N ALA A 435 14.03 24.09 -60.85
CA ALA A 435 15.10 24.77 -60.14
C ALA A 435 14.71 26.22 -59.84
N SER A 436 15.23 26.79 -58.76
CA SER A 436 15.37 28.24 -58.41
C SER A 436 15.41 28.33 -56.87
N GLU A 437 16.17 29.16 -56.15
CA GLU A 437 17.19 30.17 -56.43
C GLU A 437 17.93 30.47 -55.10
N ARG A 438 19.04 31.19 -55.24
CA ARG A 438 20.00 31.63 -54.21
C ARG A 438 19.41 32.56 -53.15
N ALA A 439 19.94 32.51 -51.93
CA ALA A 439 20.28 33.70 -51.16
C ALA A 439 21.32 33.42 -50.03
N THR A 440 22.52 33.90 -50.31
CA THR A 440 23.58 34.50 -49.47
C THR A 440 23.46 34.55 -47.91
N ARG A 441 24.52 34.02 -47.29
CA ARG A 441 25.21 34.31 -45.99
C ARG A 441 25.10 35.76 -45.44
N PRO A 442 25.40 36.08 -44.14
CA PRO A 442 26.60 35.58 -43.43
C PRO A 442 26.55 35.33 -41.92
N ALA A 443 27.64 34.72 -41.47
CA ALA A 443 28.00 34.34 -40.11
C ALA A 443 28.26 35.53 -39.17
N ARG A 444 27.95 35.34 -37.88
CA ARG A 444 28.61 36.06 -36.79
C ARG A 444 29.04 35.10 -35.68
N ARG A 445 30.30 35.30 -35.27
CA ARG A 445 31.07 34.62 -34.24
C ARG A 445 30.35 34.67 -32.89
N LEU A 446 30.31 33.55 -32.17
CA LEU A 446 30.03 33.51 -30.73
C LEU A 446 31.33 33.24 -29.97
N GLY A 447 31.63 34.19 -29.09
CA GLY A 447 32.77 34.17 -28.19
C GLY A 447 32.59 33.14 -27.08
N ILE A 448 33.71 32.53 -26.76
CA ILE A 448 33.98 31.65 -25.63
C ILE A 448 33.81 32.44 -24.32
N ARG A 449 33.01 31.92 -23.38
CA ARG A 449 33.25 32.11 -21.95
C ARG A 449 33.01 30.80 -21.20
N ARG A 450 34.09 30.32 -20.60
CA ARG A 450 34.14 29.31 -19.54
C ARG A 450 33.56 29.92 -18.26
N SER A 451 32.86 29.11 -17.47
CA SER A 451 32.83 29.27 -16.01
C SER A 451 32.62 27.90 -15.39
N GLU A 452 33.65 27.49 -14.65
CA GLU A 452 33.74 26.31 -13.79
C GLU A 452 32.77 26.43 -12.60
N GLY A 453 32.28 25.28 -12.12
CA GLY A 453 31.55 25.14 -10.86
C GLY A 453 31.78 23.72 -10.32
N PRO A 454 32.15 23.55 -9.03
CA PRO A 454 32.76 22.33 -8.54
C PRO A 454 31.76 21.29 -8.01
N ALA A 455 32.34 20.12 -7.77
CA ALA A 455 31.75 18.86 -7.37
C ALA A 455 31.44 18.75 -5.86
N ASP A 456 30.80 17.62 -5.57
CA ASP A 456 30.79 16.84 -4.32
C ASP A 456 29.71 17.07 -3.27
N GLY A 457 29.15 15.94 -2.82
CA GLY A 457 28.47 15.85 -1.53
C GLY A 457 27.41 14.74 -1.39
N GLU A 458 27.77 13.48 -1.62
CA GLU A 458 26.97 12.33 -1.16
C GLU A 458 26.84 12.31 0.38
N ARG A 459 25.66 11.90 0.91
CA ARG A 459 25.56 11.01 2.10
C ARG A 459 24.15 10.39 2.24
N PRO A 460 24.04 9.19 2.86
CA PRO A 460 22.92 8.27 2.68
C PRO A 460 21.86 8.31 3.79
N ASP A 461 20.63 7.94 3.42
CA ASP A 461 19.42 7.88 4.25
C ASP A 461 19.34 6.54 5.01
N GLN A 462 19.29 6.61 6.35
CA GLN A 462 19.07 5.47 7.24
C GLN A 462 17.61 5.41 7.69
N GLY A 463 17.01 4.23 7.51
CA GLY A 463 15.61 3.98 7.82
C GLY A 463 15.23 4.11 9.29
N ARG A 464 13.97 4.50 9.52
CA ARG A 464 13.27 4.26 10.78
C ARG A 464 11.86 3.76 10.55
N GLN A 465 11.61 2.56 11.06
CA GLN A 465 10.30 1.97 11.30
C GLN A 465 9.60 2.75 12.43
N GLY A 466 8.44 3.32 12.16
CA GLY A 466 7.56 3.88 13.18
C GLY A 466 6.53 2.84 13.62
N ARG A 467 6.67 2.33 14.85
CA ARG A 467 5.54 1.84 15.65
C ARG A 467 4.67 3.06 16.00
N LEU A 468 3.36 2.96 15.81
CA LEU A 468 2.41 3.94 16.30
C LEU A 468 1.34 3.19 17.11
N ASP A 469 1.44 3.31 18.42
CA ASP A 469 0.41 3.00 19.39
C ASP A 469 -0.63 4.13 19.40
N LEU A 470 -1.88 3.82 19.04
CA LEU A 470 -3.10 4.56 19.41
C LEU A 470 -4.29 3.60 19.55
#